data_AF-A0A3D1F533-F1
#
_entry.id   AF-A0A3D1F533-F1
#
_cell.length_a   1.000
_cell.length_b   1.000
_cell.length_c   1.000
_cell.angle_alpha   90.00
_cell.angle_beta   90.00
_cell.angle_gamma   90.00
#
_symmetry.space_group_name_H-M   'P 1'
#
loop_
_entity.id
_entity.type
_entity.pdbx_description
1 polymer ?
#
loop_
_entity_poly.entity_id
_entity_poly.type
_entity_poly.pdbx_seq_one_letter_code
_entity_poly.pdbx_strand_id
1 'polypeptide(L)' 'MPLEVQSMRMHKAAAMLTNTKLSVSDIAQRVSYQDVSRFGQHFKRQYGLTPLKYRQNSPDDPGQDLTHHLSQRLHAGLRR' A
#
# COMPACT_ATOMS: atom_id res chain seq x y z
N MET A 1 9.32 -1.41 -15.84
CA MET A 1 9.84 -1.73 -14.49
C MET A 1 9.80 -3.23 -14.33
N PRO A 2 10.93 -3.94 -14.32
CA PRO A 2 10.95 -5.40 -14.14
C PRO A 2 10.40 -5.77 -12.75
N LEU A 3 9.59 -6.82 -12.72
CA LEU A 3 8.76 -7.23 -11.56
C LEU A 3 9.59 -7.59 -10.31
N GLU A 4 10.86 -7.94 -10.48
CA GLU A 4 11.77 -8.35 -9.39
C GLU A 4 12.12 -7.21 -8.42
N VAL A 5 12.25 -5.98 -8.93
CA VAL A 5 12.61 -4.83 -8.08
C VAL A 5 11.43 -4.40 -7.21
N GLN A 6 10.20 -4.71 -7.63
CA GLN A 6 9.00 -4.25 -6.94
C GLN A 6 8.81 -4.95 -5.59
N SER A 7 9.09 -6.25 -5.52
CA SER A 7 9.05 -7.04 -4.28
C SER A 7 10.13 -6.63 -3.29
N MET A 8 11.36 -6.34 -3.77
CA MET A 8 12.44 -5.85 -2.89
C MET A 8 12.14 -4.46 -2.33
N ARG A 9 11.58 -3.57 -3.16
CA ARG A 9 11.12 -2.25 -2.72
C ARG A 9 10.02 -2.37 -1.66
N MET A 10 9.09 -3.30 -1.83
CA MET A 10 8.01 -3.55 -0.87
C MET A 10 8.53 -4.10 0.47
N HIS A 11 9.50 -5.02 0.44
CA HIS A 11 10.20 -5.46 1.65
C HIS A 11 10.90 -4.31 2.37
N LYS A 12 11.61 -3.47 1.62
CA LYS A 12 12.28 -2.30 2.20
C LYS A 12 11.28 -1.31 2.79
N ALA A 13 10.15 -1.10 2.15
CA ALA A 13 9.07 -0.27 2.68
C ALA A 13 8.47 -0.85 3.97
N ALA A 14 8.24 -2.16 4.04
CA ALA A 14 7.75 -2.83 5.24
C ALA A 14 8.73 -2.67 6.41
N ALA A 15 10.02 -2.89 6.17
CA ALA A 15 11.07 -2.65 7.16
C ALA A 15 11.13 -1.18 7.62
N MET A 16 10.94 -0.22 6.69
CA MET A 16 10.88 1.20 7.06
C MET A 16 9.64 1.53 7.90
N LEU A 17 8.49 0.92 7.61
CA LEU A 17 7.25 1.15 8.38
C LEU A 17 7.38 0.72 9.85
N THR A 18 8.14 -0.34 10.13
CA THR A 18 8.35 -0.86 11.49
C THR A 18 9.55 -0.23 12.18
N ASN A 19 10.64 0.00 11.45
CA ASN A 19 11.90 0.49 12.01
C ASN A 19 11.98 2.02 12.08
N THR A 20 11.04 2.75 11.46
CA THR A 20 11.05 4.22 11.44
C THR A 20 9.67 4.79 11.75
N LYS A 21 9.65 6.04 12.25
CA LYS A 21 8.41 6.80 12.48
C LYS A 21 7.94 7.59 11.25
N LEU A 22 8.48 7.27 10.07
CA LEU A 22 8.16 7.97 8.83
C LEU A 22 6.70 7.76 8.43
N SER A 23 6.14 8.75 7.74
CA SER A 23 4.81 8.65 7.15
C SER A 23 4.82 7.71 5.94
N VAL A 24 3.67 7.11 5.65
CA VAL A 24 3.49 6.24 4.48
C VAL A 24 3.88 6.97 3.18
N SER A 25 3.60 8.28 3.10
CA SER A 25 3.98 9.12 1.97
C SER A 25 5.50 9.23 1.78
N ASP A 26 6.25 9.47 2.86
CA ASP A 26 7.73 9.51 2.83
C ASP A 26 8.34 8.18 2.43
N ILE A 27 7.76 7.08 2.90
CA ILE A 27 8.24 5.73 2.59
C ILE A 27 7.96 5.41 1.11
N ALA A 28 6.77 5.77 0.61
CA ALA A 28 6.43 5.65 -0.81
C ALA A 28 7.42 6.43 -1.70
N GLN A 29 7.73 7.67 -1.33
CA GLN A 29 8.73 8.48 -2.03
C GLN A 29 10.12 7.80 -2.02
N ARG A 30 10.55 7.26 -0.88
CA ARG A 30 11.83 6.53 -0.73
C ARG A 30 11.93 5.26 -1.57
N VAL A 31 10.81 4.58 -1.84
CA VAL A 31 10.77 3.39 -2.72
C VAL A 31 10.41 3.72 -4.18
N SER A 32 10.57 4.99 -4.57
CA SER A 32 10.28 5.55 -5.90
C SER A 32 8.83 5.35 -6.34
N TYR A 33 7.88 5.45 -5.41
CA TYR A 33 6.47 5.62 -5.72
C TYR A 33 6.12 7.11 -5.66
N GLN A 34 5.66 7.64 -6.79
CA GLN A 34 5.13 8.99 -6.89
C GLN A 34 3.75 9.06 -6.20
N ASP A 35 2.94 8.02 -6.38
CA ASP A 35 1.60 7.92 -5.82
C ASP A 35 1.57 7.01 -4.58
N VAL A 36 1.24 7.60 -3.43
CA VAL A 36 1.03 6.88 -2.17
C VAL A 36 -0.14 5.90 -2.27
N SER A 37 -1.19 6.26 -3.03
CA SER A 37 -2.37 5.40 -3.26
C SER A 37 -2.03 4.12 -4.04
N ARG A 38 -1.19 4.22 -5.08
CA ARG A 38 -0.71 3.04 -5.83
C ARG A 38 0.21 2.18 -4.97
N PHE A 39 1.10 2.83 -4.21
CA PHE A 39 1.94 2.14 -3.23
C PHE A 39 1.08 1.34 -2.25
N GLY A 40 0.06 1.95 -1.65
CA GLY A 40 -0.86 1.30 -0.72
C GLY A 40 -1.60 0.12 -1.31
N GLN A 41 -2.09 0.22 -2.56
CA GLN A 41 -2.72 -0.90 -3.26
C GLN A 41 -1.75 -2.05 -3.51
N HIS A 42 -0.53 -1.75 -3.97
CA HIS A 42 0.49 -2.77 -4.24
C HIS A 42 0.97 -3.44 -2.95
N PHE A 43 1.16 -2.65 -1.89
CA PHE A 43 1.53 -3.15 -0.57
C PHE A 43 0.43 -4.05 0.00
N LYS A 44 -0.85 -3.64 -0.09
CA LYS A 44 -1.99 -4.48 0.31
C LYS A 44 -2.09 -5.76 -0.52
N ARG A 45 -1.79 -5.71 -1.81
CA ARG A 45 -1.80 -6.90 -2.68
C ARG A 45 -0.67 -7.88 -2.37
N GLN A 46 0.46 -7.39 -1.85
CA GLN A 46 1.61 -8.22 -1.45
C GLN A 46 1.48 -8.75 -0.01
N TYR A 47 1.07 -7.92 0.94
CA TYR A 47 1.06 -8.24 2.39
C TYR A 47 -0.35 -8.45 2.97
N GLY A 48 -1.41 -8.28 2.18
CA GLY A 48 -2.81 -8.36 2.65
C GLY A 48 -3.30 -7.15 3.45
N LEU A 49 -2.39 -6.29 3.93
CA LEU A 49 -2.68 -5.16 4.81
C LEU A 49 -2.24 -3.84 4.18
N THR A 50 -2.91 -2.73 4.53
CA THR A 50 -2.42 -1.40 4.11
C THR A 50 -1.16 -1.03 4.89
N PRO A 51 -0.24 -0.23 4.33
CA PRO A 51 1.01 0.15 5.00
C PRO A 51 0.78 0.90 6.32
N LEU A 52 -0.26 1.74 6.38
CA LEU A 52 -0.67 2.41 7.63
C LEU A 52 -1.09 1.38 8.69
N LYS A 53 -1.87 0.39 8.27
CA LYS A 53 -2.32 -0.69 9.14
C LYS A 53 -1.19 -1.62 9.54
N TYR A 54 -0.24 -1.89 8.66
CA TYR A 54 0.96 -2.66 8.97
C TYR A 54 1.84 -1.98 10.04
N ARG A 55 1.88 -0.63 10.05
CA ARG A 55 2.54 0.14 11.12
C ARG A 55 1.79 0.06 12.45
N GLN A 56 0.45 0.05 12.41
CA GLN A 56 -0.41 0.02 13.61
C GLN A 56 -0.56 -1.40 14.19
N ASN A 57 -0.66 -2.41 13.33
CA ASN A 57 -0.70 -3.83 13.65
C ASN A 57 0.73 -4.38 13.91
N SER A 58 1.43 -3.77 14.87
CA SER A 58 2.14 -4.63 15.83
C SER A 58 1.11 -5.64 16.38
N PRO A 59 1.48 -6.87 16.82
CA PRO A 59 0.55 -8.00 17.06
C PRO A 59 -0.59 -7.80 18.10
N ASP A 60 -0.89 -6.56 18.48
CA ASP A 60 -1.78 -6.09 19.54
C ASP A 60 -3.20 -5.66 19.07
N ASP A 61 -3.49 -5.38 17.78
CA ASP A 61 -4.84 -4.84 17.44
C ASP A 61 -5.43 -5.27 16.07
N PRO A 62 -6.30 -6.31 16.04
CA PRO A 62 -6.98 -6.76 14.83
C PRO A 62 -8.31 -6.01 14.63
N GLY A 63 -8.28 -4.79 14.11
CA GLY A 63 -9.50 -4.05 13.78
C GLY A 63 -9.29 -3.08 12.63
N GLN A 64 -10.34 -2.70 11.90
CA GLN A 64 -10.40 -1.70 10.82
C GLN A 64 -10.33 -2.23 9.38
N ASP A 65 -11.47 -2.79 8.98
CA ASP A 65 -12.06 -2.73 7.65
C ASP A 65 -11.63 -1.50 6.82
N LEU A 66 -10.95 -1.72 5.69
CA LEU A 66 -10.70 -0.69 4.68
C LEU A 66 -10.65 -1.33 3.28
N THR A 67 -11.72 -2.02 2.93
CA THR A 67 -11.93 -2.54 1.57
C THR A 67 -13.14 -1.91 0.89
N HIS A 68 -13.85 -0.99 1.56
CA HIS A 68 -15.06 -0.38 1.03
C HIS A 68 -14.82 0.85 0.13
N HIS A 69 -13.85 0.79 -0.80
CA HIS A 69 -13.75 1.81 -1.86
C HIS A 69 -13.10 1.35 -3.19
N LEU A 70 -13.04 0.04 -3.47
CA LEU A 70 -12.73 -0.44 -4.83
C LEU A 70 -13.96 -0.94 -5.60
N SER A 71 -15.14 -0.47 -5.18
CA SER A 71 -16.39 -0.56 -5.94
C SER A 71 -16.70 0.74 -6.67
N GLN A 72 -15.71 1.38 -7.30
CA GLN A 72 -15.97 2.33 -8.38
C GLN A 72 -16.07 1.55 -9.70
N ARG A 73 -17.20 0.86 -9.81
CA ARG A 73 -18.03 0.69 -11.01
C ARG A 73 -17.30 0.82 -12.35
N LEU A 74 -17.32 -0.29 -13.08
CA LEU A 74 -17.71 -0.31 -14.50
C LEU A 74 -18.83 0.71 -14.75
N HIS A 75 -18.51 1.93 -15.18
CA HIS A 75 -19.50 2.89 -15.70
C HIS A 75 -18.90 3.96 -16.61
N ALA A 76 -18.52 3.54 -17.82
CA ALA A 76 -18.74 4.30 -19.04
C ALA A 76 -18.87 3.22 -20.14
N GLY A 77 -20.06 2.71 -20.45
CA GLY A 77 -21.20 3.51 -20.89
C GLY A 77 -21.00 3.83 -22.37
N LEU A 78 -21.42 2.88 -23.22
CA LEU A 78 -21.84 3.04 -24.61
C LEU A 78 -22.07 4.51 -25.00
N ARG A 79 -21.17 5.10 -25.81
CA ARG A 79 -21.51 6.23 -26.69
C ARG A 79 -20.69 6.18 -27.98
N ARG A 80 -21.39 5.69 -29.01
CA ARG A 80 -21.20 5.80 -30.46
C ARG A 80 -20.17 4.88 -31.08
#